data_AF-A0A0C4YBU8-F1
#
_entry.id   AF-A0A0C4YBU8-F1
#
_cell.length_a   1.000
_cell.length_b   1.000
_cell.length_c   1.000
_cell.angle_alpha   90.00
_cell.angle_beta   90.00
_cell.angle_gamma   90.00
#
_symmetry.space_group_name_H-M   'P 1'
#
loop_
_entity.id
_entity.type
_entity.pdbx_description
1 polymer ?
#
loop_
_entity_poly.entity_id
_entity_poly.type
_entity_poly.pdbx_seq_one_letter_code
_entity_poly.pdbx_strand_id
1 'polypeptide(L)'
;MRGAWRPLALAASFMMAGAAAHAQPAQTMEERLRAQLRVTTTQLQQAQNELAALKAGAPHVGAAPSGADADAKKELERARAQLAAERQERERLSDRNQQAQQQAQAVAEKASTQIAQYRNAYDELLKLARAAEADRQRLALEAKAQHATVAQCEAKNAKLYAVGQEILRAYETVDLGTVMIARQPFAAQSRVKFEQIAQEYGDKLYEGRFAAGAAAAADAPAQAAADVNAAASTTSTTSTTGAAEAPRP
;
A
#
# COMPACT_ATOMS: atom_id res chain seq x y z
N MET A 1 -22.88 -50.26 1.47
CA MET A 1 -21.72 -49.52 2.02
C MET A 1 -22.23 -48.16 2.46
N ARG A 2 -22.40 -47.99 3.77
CA ARG A 2 -23.10 -46.85 4.39
C ARG A 2 -22.05 -45.89 4.93
N GLY A 3 -22.20 -44.61 4.57
CA GLY A 3 -21.28 -43.54 4.94
C GLY A 3 -21.30 -43.29 6.45
N ALA A 4 -20.10 -43.27 7.02
CA ALA A 4 -19.85 -42.81 8.38
C ALA A 4 -18.61 -41.92 8.31
N TRP A 5 -18.80 -40.59 8.31
CA TRP A 5 -17.79 -39.59 8.65
C TRP A 5 -18.44 -38.22 8.78
N ARG A 6 -19.21 -38.01 9.86
CA ARG A 6 -19.40 -36.72 10.53
C ARG A 6 -19.73 -37.01 11.99
N PRO A 7 -18.85 -36.62 12.93
CA PRO A 7 -19.27 -35.55 13.82
C PRO A 7 -18.08 -34.62 14.13
N LEU A 8 -17.89 -33.61 13.29
CA LEU A 8 -17.08 -32.44 13.63
C LEU A 8 -17.93 -31.19 13.40
N ALA A 9 -19.05 -31.13 14.13
CA ALA A 9 -20.02 -30.04 14.09
C ALA A 9 -20.53 -29.69 15.51
N LEU A 10 -19.71 -29.94 16.54
CA LEU A 10 -20.05 -29.62 17.93
C LEU A 10 -18.88 -29.00 18.69
N ALA A 11 -18.12 -28.13 18.01
CA ALA A 11 -17.03 -27.34 18.58
C ALA A 11 -17.07 -25.87 18.13
N ALA A 12 -18.26 -25.34 17.82
CA ALA A 12 -18.44 -23.96 17.32
C ALA A 12 -19.28 -23.05 18.24
N SER A 13 -19.56 -23.45 19.49
CA SER A 13 -20.44 -22.67 20.38
C SER A 13 -19.88 -22.41 21.79
N PHE A 14 -18.56 -22.49 22.01
CA PHE A 14 -17.97 -22.16 23.33
C PHE A 14 -16.79 -21.18 23.26
N MET A 15 -16.78 -20.29 22.27
CA MET A 15 -15.78 -19.22 22.17
C MET A 15 -16.42 -17.83 22.06
N MET A 16 -17.50 -17.61 22.83
CA MET A 16 -18.19 -16.32 22.92
C MET A 16 -18.57 -16.02 24.38
N ALA A 17 -17.63 -16.18 25.32
CA ALA A 17 -17.83 -15.81 26.73
C ALA A 17 -16.48 -15.58 27.44
N GLY A 18 -15.64 -14.70 26.88
CA GLY A 18 -14.37 -14.29 27.51
C GLY A 18 -13.92 -12.87 27.16
N ALA A 19 -14.79 -12.07 26.54
CA ALA A 19 -14.49 -10.71 26.09
C ALA A 19 -15.12 -9.64 26.99
N ALA A 20 -15.18 -9.87 28.30
CA ALA A 20 -15.54 -8.84 29.26
C ALA A 20 -14.60 -8.89 30.45
N ALA A 21 -14.09 -7.72 30.84
CA ALA A 21 -13.23 -7.45 31.98
C ALA A 21 -11.74 -7.74 31.79
N HIS A 22 -11.10 -7.02 30.86
CA HIS A 22 -9.85 -6.29 31.12
C HIS A 22 -9.84 -5.01 30.26
N ALA A 23 -10.86 -4.18 30.44
CA ALA A 23 -10.76 -2.77 30.08
C ALA A 23 -10.16 -2.05 31.29
N GLN A 24 -8.82 -2.09 31.44
CA GLN A 24 -8.15 -1.03 32.16
C GLN A 24 -8.37 0.23 31.30
N PRO A 25 -9.09 1.25 31.76
CA PRO A 25 -9.08 2.52 31.06
C PRO A 25 -7.63 2.98 31.04
N ALA A 26 -7.12 3.23 29.85
CA ALA A 26 -5.94 4.06 29.69
C ALA A 26 -6.30 5.41 30.33
N GLN A 27 -5.96 5.60 31.61
CA GLN A 27 -5.94 6.92 32.22
C GLN A 27 -5.03 7.75 31.33
N THR A 28 -5.66 8.57 30.51
CA THR A 28 -5.00 9.22 29.40
C THR A 28 -3.90 10.10 29.98
N MET A 29 -2.78 10.25 29.27
CA MET A 29 -1.67 11.12 29.70
C MET A 29 -2.18 12.51 30.14
N GLU A 30 -3.29 12.99 29.58
CA GLU A 30 -3.98 14.22 29.96
C GLU A 30 -4.57 14.22 31.37
N GLU A 31 -5.18 13.11 31.82
CA GLU A 31 -5.68 12.99 33.20
C GLU A 31 -4.53 12.99 34.20
N ARG A 32 -3.40 12.35 33.84
CA ARG A 32 -2.17 12.37 34.63
C ARG A 32 -1.55 13.77 34.69
N LEU A 33 -1.54 14.51 33.57
CA LEU A 33 -1.08 15.90 33.50
C LEU A 33 -1.98 16.86 34.31
N ARG A 34 -3.30 16.69 34.26
CA ARG A 34 -4.25 17.47 35.07
C ARG A 34 -4.09 17.17 36.56
N ALA A 35 -3.89 15.91 36.94
CA ALA A 35 -3.60 15.53 38.31
C ALA A 35 -2.27 16.16 38.78
N GLN A 36 -1.23 16.12 37.95
CA GLN A 36 0.07 16.73 38.25
C GLN A 36 -0.04 18.25 38.42
N LEU A 37 -0.80 18.95 37.57
CA LEU A 37 -1.07 20.39 37.70
C LEU A 37 -1.85 20.76 38.97
N ARG A 38 -2.82 19.93 39.37
CA ARG A 38 -3.55 20.14 40.64
C ARG A 38 -2.60 19.97 41.83
N VAL A 39 -1.77 18.93 41.82
CA VAL A 39 -0.79 18.67 42.87
C VAL A 39 0.23 19.80 42.97
N THR A 40 0.77 20.31 41.86
CA THR A 40 1.72 21.44 41.89
C THR A 40 1.05 22.73 42.38
N THR A 41 -0.20 22.98 42.01
CA THR A 41 -0.96 24.14 42.52
C THR A 41 -1.17 24.05 44.03
N THR A 42 -1.55 22.87 44.54
CA THR A 42 -1.72 22.67 45.98
C THR A 42 -0.40 22.79 46.74
N GLN A 43 0.71 22.29 46.17
CA GLN A 43 2.04 22.45 46.76
C GLN A 43 2.46 23.93 46.81
N LEU A 44 2.14 24.71 45.79
CA LEU A 44 2.48 26.13 45.74
C LEU A 44 1.67 26.95 46.75
N GLN A 45 0.38 26.63 46.94
CA GLN A 45 -0.44 27.21 48.00
C GLN A 45 0.05 26.82 49.40
N GLN A 46 0.44 25.56 49.61
CA GLN A 46 1.01 25.10 50.88
C GLN A 46 2.33 25.81 51.20
N ALA A 47 3.25 25.90 50.23
CA ALA A 47 4.52 26.61 50.41
C ALA A 47 4.33 28.11 50.69
N GLN A 48 3.35 28.76 50.07
CA GLN A 48 3.00 30.16 50.38
C GLN A 48 2.48 30.31 51.82
N ASN A 49 1.63 29.39 52.29
CA ASN A 49 1.12 29.40 53.66
C ASN A 49 2.22 29.12 54.68
N GLU A 50 3.16 28.22 54.39
CA GLU A 50 4.33 27.95 55.23
C GLU A 50 5.26 29.17 55.31
N LEU A 51 5.50 29.86 54.19
CA LEU A 51 6.24 31.13 54.18
C LEU A 51 5.55 32.23 54.99
N ALA A 52 4.21 32.33 54.91
CA ALA A 52 3.45 33.28 55.71
C ALA A 52 3.51 32.95 57.21
N ALA A 53 3.43 31.67 57.58
CA ALA A 53 3.54 31.20 58.95
C ALA A 53 4.94 31.45 59.54
N LEU A 54 6.00 31.17 58.78
CA LEU A 54 7.38 31.45 59.17
C LEU A 54 7.65 32.95 59.32
N LYS A 55 7.07 33.79 58.45
CA LYS A 55 7.20 35.25 58.49
C LYS A 55 6.42 35.87 59.66
N ALA A 56 5.30 35.27 60.06
CA ALA A 56 4.53 35.67 61.24
C ALA A 56 5.16 35.17 62.56
N GLY A 57 5.97 34.11 62.51
CA GLY A 57 6.60 33.48 63.67
C GLY A 57 8.01 33.98 64.01
N ALA A 58 8.60 34.91 63.27
CA ALA A 58 9.96 35.39 63.53
C ALA A 58 10.00 36.42 64.71
N PRO A 59 10.63 36.09 65.86
CA PRO A 59 10.91 37.10 66.88
C PRO A 59 12.13 37.94 66.46
N HIS A 60 12.08 39.25 66.72
CA HIS A 60 13.18 40.18 66.50
C HIS A 60 14.44 39.72 67.25
N VAL A 61 15.51 39.46 66.50
CA VAL A 61 16.84 39.08 67.01
C VAL A 61 17.48 40.31 67.66
N GLY A 62 17.21 40.50 68.95
CA GLY A 62 17.73 41.61 69.74
C GLY A 62 18.25 41.14 71.09
N ALA A 63 19.58 41.13 71.21
CA ALA A 63 20.39 40.95 72.42
C ALA A 63 20.41 39.54 73.06
N ALA A 64 21.55 38.85 72.95
CA ALA A 64 21.84 37.64 73.69
C ALA A 64 23.05 37.85 74.65
N PRO A 65 22.99 37.36 75.90
CA PRO A 65 24.06 37.47 76.90
C PRO A 65 25.19 36.45 76.65
N SER A 66 26.39 36.67 77.20
CA SER A 66 27.67 35.96 76.92
C SER A 66 27.74 34.42 77.09
N GLY A 67 26.63 33.73 77.39
CA GLY A 67 26.49 32.27 77.17
C GLY A 67 26.07 31.91 75.74
N ALA A 68 25.56 32.90 75.00
CA ALA A 68 25.07 32.78 73.63
C ALA A 68 26.14 32.36 72.63
N ASP A 69 27.42 32.60 72.89
CA ASP A 69 28.50 32.23 71.96
C ASP A 69 28.71 30.72 71.86
N ALA A 70 28.47 29.97 72.95
CA ALA A 70 28.56 28.51 72.93
C ALA A 70 27.35 27.87 72.25
N ASP A 71 26.17 28.43 72.46
CA ASP A 71 24.93 27.98 71.82
C ASP A 71 24.88 28.38 70.34
N ALA A 72 25.34 29.58 69.98
CA ALA A 72 25.50 30.02 68.59
C ALA A 72 26.47 29.12 67.80
N LYS A 73 27.56 28.65 68.42
CA LYS A 73 28.46 27.67 67.79
C LYS A 73 27.78 26.33 67.53
N LYS A 74 26.97 25.84 68.48
CA LYS A 74 26.18 24.60 68.28
C LYS A 74 25.12 24.77 67.20
N GLU A 75 24.49 25.94 67.12
CA GLU A 75 23.52 26.28 66.07
C GLU A 75 24.19 26.35 64.69
N LEU A 76 25.38 26.95 64.59
CA LEU A 76 26.15 26.97 63.33
C LEU A 76 26.53 25.56 62.87
N GLU A 77 26.95 24.68 63.78
CA GLU A 77 27.26 23.29 63.43
C GLU A 77 25.98 22.50 63.03
N ARG A 78 24.85 22.74 63.71
CA ARG A 78 23.55 22.16 63.30
C ARG A 78 23.11 22.66 61.93
N ALA A 79 23.23 23.96 61.66
CA ALA A 79 22.90 24.55 60.36
C ALA A 79 23.82 24.04 59.26
N ARG A 80 25.12 23.86 59.53
CA ARG A 80 26.07 23.24 58.60
C ARG A 80 25.72 21.79 58.30
N ALA A 81 25.38 21.01 59.32
CA ALA A 81 24.94 19.62 59.15
C ALA A 81 23.63 19.53 58.34
N GLN A 82 22.66 20.41 58.60
CA GLN A 82 21.43 20.50 57.82
C GLN A 82 21.69 20.85 56.35
N LEU A 83 22.56 21.84 56.09
CA LEU A 83 22.88 22.26 54.74
C LEU A 83 23.67 21.19 53.96
N ALA A 84 24.49 20.40 54.65
CA ALA A 84 25.14 19.23 54.06
C ALA A 84 24.14 18.12 53.72
N ALA A 85 23.18 17.85 54.61
CA ALA A 85 22.11 16.88 54.37
C ALA A 85 21.21 17.30 53.19
N GLU A 86 20.79 18.57 53.14
CA GLU A 86 19.98 19.10 52.04
C GLU A 86 20.71 19.04 50.70
N ARG A 87 22.02 19.33 50.67
CA ARG A 87 22.85 19.17 49.46
C ARG A 87 22.87 17.72 48.98
N GLN A 88 23.05 16.77 49.90
CA GLN A 88 23.04 15.35 49.55
C GLN A 88 21.67 14.87 49.04
N GLU A 89 20.58 15.36 49.63
CA GLU A 89 19.23 15.07 49.15
C GLU A 89 18.99 15.68 47.76
N ARG A 90 19.44 16.92 47.53
CA ARG A 90 19.33 17.58 46.24
C ARG A 90 20.10 16.84 45.14
N GLU A 91 21.30 16.36 45.46
CA GLU A 91 22.12 15.56 44.55
C GLU A 91 21.45 14.22 44.21
N ARG A 92 20.92 13.52 45.23
CA ARG A 92 20.14 12.28 45.01
C ARG A 92 18.89 12.53 44.16
N LEU A 93 18.20 13.66 44.35
CA LEU A 93 17.04 14.03 43.54
C LEU A 93 17.46 14.38 42.10
N SER A 94 18.58 15.06 41.89
CA SER A 94 19.09 15.31 40.54
C SER A 94 19.48 14.03 39.83
N ASP A 95 20.14 13.09 40.52
CA ASP A 95 20.52 11.80 39.95
C ASP A 95 19.29 10.98 39.55
N ARG A 96 18.28 10.93 40.43
CA ARG A 96 17.00 10.26 40.13
C ARG A 96 16.29 10.91 38.94
N ASN A 97 16.30 12.24 38.85
CA ASN A 97 15.71 12.96 37.72
C ASN A 97 16.48 12.69 36.41
N GLN A 98 17.81 12.67 36.44
CA GLN A 98 18.62 12.32 35.27
C GLN A 98 18.37 10.87 34.84
N GLN A 99 18.33 9.92 35.77
CA GLN A 99 18.00 8.53 35.47
C GLN A 99 16.58 8.39 34.88
N ALA A 100 15.60 9.09 35.44
CA ALA A 100 14.24 9.09 34.91
C ALA A 100 14.17 9.69 33.49
N GLN A 101 14.91 10.76 33.21
CA GLN A 101 15.02 11.34 31.86
C GLN A 101 15.68 10.37 30.88
N GLN A 102 16.79 9.71 31.26
CA GLN A 102 17.45 8.71 30.42
C GLN A 102 16.52 7.52 30.12
N GLN A 103 15.76 7.05 31.12
CA GLN A 103 14.78 6.00 30.91
C GLN A 103 13.65 6.45 29.97
N ALA A 104 13.14 7.67 30.14
CA ALA A 104 12.12 8.22 29.26
C ALA A 104 12.61 8.36 27.81
N GLN A 105 13.85 8.80 27.61
CA GLN A 105 14.49 8.87 26.30
C GLN A 105 14.65 7.47 25.69
N ALA A 106 15.16 6.50 26.44
CA ALA A 106 15.32 5.13 25.96
C ALA A 106 13.98 4.47 25.58
N VAL A 107 12.90 4.77 26.31
CA VAL A 107 11.55 4.31 25.95
C VAL A 107 11.05 5.01 24.69
N ALA A 108 11.27 6.31 24.56
CA ALA A 108 10.90 7.07 23.37
C ALA A 108 11.63 6.58 22.12
N GLU A 109 12.93 6.29 22.21
CA GLU A 109 13.75 5.73 21.12
C GLU A 109 13.30 4.32 20.70
N LYS A 110 12.97 3.46 21.68
CA LYS A 110 12.40 2.15 21.40
C LYS A 110 11.04 2.27 20.69
N ALA A 111 10.18 3.16 21.16
CA ALA A 111 8.88 3.41 20.54
C ALA A 111 9.04 3.98 19.12
N SER A 112 9.95 4.94 18.89
CA SER A 112 10.21 5.50 17.57
C SER A 112 10.75 4.44 16.61
N THR A 113 11.62 3.55 17.09
CA THR A 113 12.16 2.43 16.31
C THR A 113 11.05 1.46 15.91
N GLN A 114 10.16 1.09 16.84
CA GLN A 114 9.01 0.23 16.54
C GLN A 114 8.07 0.88 15.51
N ILE A 115 7.75 2.17 15.67
CA ILE A 115 6.93 2.91 14.71
C ILE A 115 7.59 2.92 13.32
N ALA A 116 8.90 3.15 13.24
CA ALA A 116 9.63 3.09 11.98
C ALA A 116 9.59 1.69 11.34
N GLN A 117 9.76 0.63 12.14
CA GLN A 117 9.64 -0.75 11.67
C GLN A 117 8.25 -1.05 11.12
N TYR A 118 7.19 -0.66 11.83
CA TYR A 118 5.82 -0.84 11.34
C TYR A 118 5.58 -0.07 10.05
N ARG A 119 6.01 1.20 9.96
CA ARG A 119 5.89 2.00 8.74
C ARG A 119 6.61 1.34 7.56
N ASN A 120 7.86 0.90 7.76
CA ASN A 120 8.61 0.20 6.73
C ASN A 120 7.91 -1.08 6.27
N ALA A 121 7.39 -1.88 7.20
CA ALA A 121 6.62 -3.08 6.87
C ALA A 121 5.34 -2.72 6.07
N TYR A 122 4.62 -1.67 6.44
CA TYR A 122 3.46 -1.20 5.66
C TYR A 122 3.85 -0.74 4.26
N ASP A 123 4.95 -0.02 4.11
CA ASP A 123 5.45 0.44 2.81
C ASP A 123 5.90 -0.74 1.94
N GLU A 124 6.53 -1.76 2.52
CA GLU A 124 6.88 -3.00 1.84
C GLU A 124 5.64 -3.78 1.38
N LEU A 125 4.63 -3.91 2.24
CA LEU A 125 3.35 -4.54 1.87
C LEU A 125 2.67 -3.76 0.74
N LEU A 126 2.70 -2.43 0.77
CA LEU A 126 2.11 -1.60 -0.28
C LEU A 126 2.85 -1.76 -1.60
N LYS A 127 4.19 -1.84 -1.58
CA LYS A 127 5.00 -2.13 -2.76
C LYS A 127 4.68 -3.51 -3.34
N LEU A 128 4.59 -4.52 -2.48
CA LEU A 128 4.28 -5.88 -2.89
C LEU A 128 2.87 -5.99 -3.48
N ALA A 129 1.89 -5.30 -2.89
CA ALA A 129 0.53 -5.25 -3.43
C ALA A 129 0.49 -4.59 -4.82
N ARG A 130 1.21 -3.48 -5.01
CA ARG A 130 1.32 -2.82 -6.33
C ARG A 130 2.03 -3.69 -7.36
N ALA A 131 3.09 -4.39 -6.97
CA ALA A 131 3.79 -5.33 -7.84
C ALA A 131 2.87 -6.50 -8.25
N ALA A 132 2.14 -7.08 -7.29
CA ALA A 132 1.20 -8.16 -7.58
C ALA A 132 0.05 -7.71 -8.50
N GLU A 133 -0.44 -6.47 -8.35
CA GLU A 133 -1.46 -5.91 -9.25
C GLU A 133 -0.89 -5.66 -10.65
N ALA A 134 0.33 -5.16 -10.77
CA ALA A 134 1.01 -5.01 -12.06
C ALA A 134 1.23 -6.36 -12.75
N ASP A 135 1.66 -7.39 -12.01
CA ASP A 135 1.83 -8.75 -12.53
C ASP A 135 0.49 -9.34 -12.98
N ARG A 136 -0.59 -9.13 -12.22
CA ARG A 136 -1.94 -9.52 -12.62
C ARG A 136 -2.38 -8.86 -13.92
N GLN A 137 -2.16 -7.55 -14.07
CA GLN A 137 -2.49 -6.83 -15.29
C GLN A 137 -1.67 -7.34 -16.47
N ARG A 138 -0.37 -7.57 -16.29
CA ARG A 138 0.50 -8.14 -17.33
C ARG A 138 0.02 -9.52 -17.77
N LEU A 139 -0.23 -10.43 -16.83
CA LEU A 139 -0.72 -11.78 -17.12
C LEU A 139 -2.12 -11.74 -17.77
N ALA A 140 -2.99 -10.81 -17.36
CA ALA A 140 -4.30 -10.66 -17.99
C ALA A 140 -4.19 -10.16 -19.45
N LEU A 141 -3.24 -9.28 -19.76
CA LEU A 141 -2.96 -8.85 -21.13
C LEU A 141 -2.37 -9.98 -21.97
N GLU A 142 -1.40 -10.73 -21.43
CA GLU A 142 -0.81 -11.90 -22.09
C GLU A 142 -1.88 -12.97 -22.37
N ALA A 143 -2.75 -13.27 -21.40
CA ALA A 143 -3.85 -14.21 -21.57
C ALA A 143 -4.83 -13.73 -22.65
N LYS A 144 -5.19 -12.44 -22.68
CA LYS A 144 -6.04 -11.87 -23.75
C LYS A 144 -5.40 -12.01 -25.13
N ALA A 145 -4.10 -11.72 -25.25
CA ALA A 145 -3.36 -11.87 -26.50
C ALA A 145 -3.32 -13.35 -26.96
N GLN A 146 -3.08 -14.28 -26.03
CA GLN A 146 -3.13 -15.72 -26.32
C GLN A 146 -4.54 -16.17 -26.75
N HIS A 147 -5.59 -15.73 -26.06
CA HIS A 147 -6.97 -16.03 -26.47
C HIS A 147 -7.30 -15.46 -27.85
N ALA A 148 -6.85 -14.25 -28.17
CA ALA A 148 -7.02 -13.65 -29.49
C ALA A 148 -6.30 -14.46 -30.57
N THR A 149 -5.07 -14.90 -30.33
CA THR A 149 -4.32 -15.73 -31.29
C THR A 149 -4.98 -17.09 -31.50
N VAL A 150 -5.46 -17.74 -30.44
CA VAL A 150 -6.24 -19.00 -30.55
C VAL A 150 -7.52 -18.80 -31.36
N ALA A 151 -8.30 -17.75 -31.06
CA ALA A 151 -9.52 -17.45 -31.81
C ALA A 151 -9.25 -17.17 -33.30
N GLN A 152 -8.16 -16.46 -33.62
CA GLN A 152 -7.73 -16.26 -35.00
C GLN A 152 -7.33 -17.57 -35.69
N CYS A 153 -6.60 -18.45 -34.99
CA CYS A 153 -6.25 -19.77 -35.48
C CYS A 153 -7.49 -20.62 -35.75
N GLU A 154 -8.47 -20.63 -34.85
CA GLU A 154 -9.74 -21.35 -35.02
C GLU A 154 -10.52 -20.82 -36.23
N ALA A 155 -10.65 -19.49 -36.36
CA ALA A 155 -11.32 -18.87 -37.50
C ALA A 155 -10.62 -19.22 -38.83
N LYS A 156 -9.30 -19.23 -38.86
CA LYS A 156 -8.51 -19.65 -40.03
C LYS A 156 -8.67 -21.14 -40.33
N ASN A 157 -8.68 -21.99 -39.31
CA ASN A 157 -8.91 -23.42 -39.48
C ASN A 157 -10.30 -23.67 -40.09
N ALA A 158 -11.34 -23.03 -39.56
CA ALA A 158 -12.70 -23.11 -40.11
C ALA A 158 -12.76 -22.67 -41.59
N LYS A 159 -12.06 -21.58 -41.95
CA LYS A 159 -11.93 -21.14 -43.35
C LYS A 159 -11.24 -22.20 -44.22
N LEU A 160 -10.13 -22.76 -43.78
CA LEU A 160 -9.41 -23.80 -44.52
C LEU A 160 -10.27 -25.06 -44.71
N TYR A 161 -11.04 -25.47 -43.69
CA TYR A 161 -11.99 -26.57 -43.81
C TYR A 161 -13.11 -26.28 -44.83
N ALA A 162 -13.68 -25.07 -44.81
CA ALA A 162 -14.71 -24.67 -45.77
C ALA A 162 -14.16 -24.67 -47.21
N VAL A 163 -12.98 -24.10 -47.43
CA VAL A 163 -12.29 -24.13 -48.73
C VAL A 163 -12.00 -25.57 -49.17
N GLY A 164 -11.55 -26.43 -48.25
CA GLY A 164 -11.36 -27.85 -48.54
C GLY A 164 -12.65 -28.54 -49.01
N GLN A 165 -13.78 -28.26 -48.35
CA GLN A 165 -15.09 -28.79 -48.77
C GLN A 165 -15.53 -28.24 -50.14
N GLU A 166 -15.28 -26.95 -50.42
CA GLU A 166 -15.53 -26.36 -51.74
C GLU A 166 -14.76 -27.09 -52.84
N ILE A 167 -13.48 -27.40 -52.61
CA ILE A 167 -12.63 -28.15 -53.56
C ILE A 167 -13.19 -29.56 -53.78
N LEU A 168 -13.56 -30.28 -52.71
CA LEU A 168 -14.16 -31.62 -52.84
C LEU A 168 -15.45 -31.57 -53.67
N ARG A 169 -16.32 -30.59 -53.40
CA ARG A 169 -17.58 -30.40 -54.14
C ARG A 169 -17.34 -29.99 -55.60
N ALA A 170 -16.31 -29.19 -55.87
CA ALA A 170 -15.91 -28.84 -57.23
C ALA A 170 -15.47 -30.09 -58.00
N TYR A 171 -14.74 -31.01 -57.37
CA TYR A 171 -14.39 -32.30 -57.98
C TYR A 171 -15.62 -33.17 -58.27
N GLU A 172 -16.56 -33.29 -57.34
CA GLU A 172 -17.81 -34.05 -57.56
C GLU A 172 -18.63 -33.50 -58.74
N THR A 173 -18.75 -32.18 -58.83
CA THR A 173 -19.52 -31.52 -59.91
C THR A 173 -18.81 -31.56 -61.26
N VAL A 174 -17.47 -31.53 -61.27
CA VAL A 174 -16.67 -31.71 -62.47
C VAL A 174 -16.76 -33.15 -62.98
N ASP A 175 -16.72 -34.19 -62.14
CA ASP A 175 -16.72 -35.59 -62.58
C ASP A 175 -18.02 -36.01 -63.28
N LEU A 176 -19.19 -35.61 -62.77
CA LEU A 176 -20.48 -36.06 -63.31
C LEU A 176 -20.88 -35.37 -64.61
N GLY A 177 -20.55 -34.08 -64.78
CA GLY A 177 -20.91 -33.31 -65.99
C GLY A 177 -19.79 -33.23 -67.03
N THR A 178 -18.53 -33.17 -66.59
CA THR A 178 -17.38 -32.92 -67.48
C THR A 178 -16.93 -34.18 -68.19
N VAL A 179 -17.09 -35.38 -67.61
CA VAL A 179 -16.75 -36.65 -68.31
C VAL A 179 -17.67 -36.90 -69.52
N MET A 180 -18.94 -36.48 -69.46
CA MET A 180 -19.86 -36.52 -70.60
C MET A 180 -19.49 -35.49 -71.69
N ILE A 181 -18.99 -34.30 -71.31
CA ILE A 181 -18.61 -33.23 -72.25
C ILE A 181 -17.17 -33.42 -72.81
N ALA A 182 -16.25 -34.00 -72.02
CA ALA A 182 -14.85 -34.23 -72.37
C ALA A 182 -14.65 -35.25 -73.49
N ARG A 183 -15.69 -35.99 -73.86
CA ARG A 183 -15.71 -36.85 -75.05
C ARG A 183 -15.77 -36.05 -76.36
N GLN A 184 -15.91 -34.72 -76.31
CA GLN A 184 -15.85 -33.83 -77.47
C GLN A 184 -14.58 -32.95 -77.46
N PRO A 185 -13.87 -32.78 -78.60
CA PRO A 185 -12.46 -32.39 -78.67
C PRO A 185 -12.14 -30.89 -78.53
N PHE A 186 -13.01 -30.06 -77.94
CA PHE A 186 -12.77 -28.61 -77.75
C PHE A 186 -12.24 -28.24 -76.34
N ALA A 187 -11.36 -29.06 -75.77
CA ALA A 187 -10.93 -29.03 -74.37
C ALA A 187 -9.83 -27.98 -74.01
N ALA A 188 -9.58 -26.99 -74.87
CA ALA A 188 -8.68 -25.88 -74.52
C ALA A 188 -9.29 -24.98 -73.44
N GLN A 189 -10.60 -24.69 -73.53
CA GLN A 189 -11.30 -23.88 -72.53
C GLN A 189 -11.46 -24.58 -71.18
N SER A 190 -11.56 -25.92 -71.15
CA SER A 190 -11.63 -26.65 -69.87
C SER A 190 -10.30 -26.58 -69.12
N ARG A 191 -9.16 -26.71 -69.82
CA ARG A 191 -7.82 -26.54 -69.20
C ARG A 191 -7.64 -25.17 -68.53
N VAL A 192 -8.00 -24.09 -69.23
CA VAL A 192 -7.89 -22.73 -68.67
C VAL A 192 -8.81 -22.54 -67.45
N LYS A 193 -10.03 -23.11 -67.48
CA LYS A 193 -10.93 -23.08 -66.31
C LYS A 193 -10.35 -23.84 -65.11
N PHE A 194 -9.69 -24.98 -65.32
CA PHE A 194 -9.02 -25.69 -64.24
C PHE A 194 -7.85 -24.91 -63.66
N GLU A 195 -7.07 -24.21 -64.48
CA GLU A 195 -5.99 -23.32 -64.01
C GLU A 195 -6.55 -22.15 -63.19
N GLN A 196 -7.66 -21.55 -63.62
CA GLN A 196 -8.29 -20.43 -62.91
C GLN A 196 -8.88 -20.87 -61.56
N ILE A 197 -9.52 -22.04 -61.53
CA ILE A 197 -10.01 -22.67 -60.30
C ILE A 197 -8.84 -22.98 -59.35
N ALA A 198 -7.74 -23.51 -59.87
CA ALA A 198 -6.54 -23.79 -59.07
C ALA A 198 -5.90 -22.51 -58.50
N GLN A 199 -5.91 -21.41 -59.25
CA GLN A 199 -5.44 -20.09 -58.78
C GLN A 199 -6.35 -19.54 -57.67
N GLU A 200 -7.67 -19.50 -57.86
CA GLU A 200 -8.61 -19.01 -56.84
C GLU A 200 -8.53 -19.81 -55.53
N TYR A 201 -8.43 -21.13 -55.61
CA TYR A 201 -8.27 -21.97 -54.41
C TYR A 201 -6.87 -21.84 -53.79
N GLY A 202 -5.84 -21.62 -54.61
CA GLY A 202 -4.49 -21.28 -54.14
C GLY A 202 -4.49 -20.01 -53.29
N ASP A 203 -5.17 -18.95 -53.78
CA ASP A 203 -5.30 -17.68 -53.09
C ASP A 203 -6.06 -17.83 -51.76
N LYS A 204 -7.21 -18.52 -51.77
CA LYS A 204 -7.99 -18.81 -50.55
C LYS A 204 -7.20 -19.60 -49.50
N LEU A 205 -6.40 -20.58 -49.91
CA LEU A 205 -5.53 -21.33 -49.00
C LEU A 205 -4.41 -20.46 -48.42
N TYR A 206 -3.86 -19.56 -49.24
CA TYR A 206 -2.82 -18.64 -48.83
C TYR A 206 -3.34 -17.62 -47.82
N GLU A 207 -4.53 -17.06 -48.05
CA GLU A 207 -5.23 -16.16 -47.13
C GLU A 207 -5.60 -16.84 -45.80
N GLY A 208 -5.95 -18.14 -45.85
CA GLY A 208 -6.25 -18.96 -44.67
C GLY A 208 -5.03 -19.32 -43.83
N ARG A 209 -3.80 -19.13 -44.33
CA ARG A 209 -2.58 -19.51 -43.60
C ARG A 209 -2.35 -18.60 -42.40
N PHE A 210 -2.10 -19.20 -41.23
CA PHE A 210 -1.68 -18.44 -40.05
C PHE A 210 -0.17 -18.16 -40.13
N ALA A 211 0.21 -16.88 -40.09
CA ALA A 211 1.60 -16.44 -39.97
C ALA A 211 1.74 -15.64 -38.67
N ALA A 212 2.48 -16.19 -37.71
CA ALA A 212 2.64 -15.61 -36.37
C ALA A 212 3.20 -14.17 -36.40
N GLY A 213 4.06 -13.85 -37.38
CA GLY A 213 4.59 -12.49 -37.57
C GLY A 213 3.60 -11.47 -38.13
N ALA A 214 2.58 -11.91 -38.89
CA ALA A 214 1.57 -11.01 -39.46
C ALA A 214 0.48 -10.65 -38.43
N ALA A 215 0.17 -11.55 -37.49
CA ALA A 215 -0.73 -11.26 -36.38
C ALA A 215 -0.12 -10.25 -35.39
N ALA A 216 1.20 -10.37 -35.10
CA ALA A 216 1.91 -9.38 -34.27
C ALA A 216 2.05 -8.01 -34.95
N ALA A 217 2.15 -7.95 -36.28
CA ALA A 217 2.21 -6.71 -37.04
C ALA A 217 0.85 -6.03 -37.26
N ALA A 218 -0.25 -6.78 -37.22
CA ALA A 218 -1.61 -6.23 -37.34
C ALA A 218 -2.14 -5.60 -36.03
N ASP A 219 -1.61 -6.01 -34.87
CA ASP A 219 -1.92 -5.38 -33.58
C ASP A 219 -1.02 -4.17 -33.24
N ALA A 220 0.12 -4.00 -33.92
CA ALA A 220 1.02 -2.87 -33.74
C ALA A 220 0.47 -1.48 -34.17
N PRO A 221 -0.32 -1.31 -35.26
CA PRO A 221 -0.81 0.00 -35.66
C PRO A 221 -1.98 0.51 -34.79
N ALA A 222 -2.62 -0.36 -34.00
CA ALA A 222 -3.70 0.03 -33.10
C ALA A 222 -3.19 0.65 -31.78
N GLN A 223 -1.99 0.27 -31.31
CA GLN A 223 -1.35 0.88 -30.13
C GLN A 223 -0.74 2.25 -30.45
N ALA A 224 -0.22 2.45 -31.66
CA ALA A 224 0.28 3.76 -32.10
C ALA A 224 -0.82 4.84 -32.23
N ALA A 225 -2.05 4.45 -32.59
CA ALA A 225 -3.18 5.39 -32.65
C ALA A 225 -3.79 5.72 -31.27
N ALA A 226 -3.65 4.81 -30.28
CA ALA A 226 -4.09 5.04 -28.90
C ALA A 226 -3.17 6.03 -28.16
N ASP A 227 -1.85 5.97 -28.38
CA ASP A 227 -0.88 6.87 -27.76
C ASP A 227 -0.98 8.32 -28.27
N VAL A 228 -1.38 8.53 -29.54
CA VAL A 228 -1.60 9.88 -30.09
C VAL A 228 -2.87 10.53 -29.50
N ASN A 229 -3.91 9.75 -29.23
CA ASN A 229 -5.15 10.28 -28.66
C ASN A 229 -5.03 10.55 -27.14
N ALA A 230 -4.21 9.77 -26.43
CA ALA A 230 -3.87 10.04 -25.03
C ALA A 230 -3.02 11.33 -24.88
N ALA A 231 -2.09 11.59 -25.80
CA ALA A 231 -1.31 12.83 -25.83
C ALA A 231 -2.14 14.08 -26.19
N ALA A 232 -3.17 13.93 -27.04
CA ALA A 232 -4.09 15.02 -27.37
C ALA A 232 -4.96 15.46 -26.17
N SER A 233 -5.37 14.54 -25.31
CA SER A 233 -6.15 14.85 -24.08
C SER A 233 -5.34 15.54 -22.96
N THR A 234 -4.01 15.47 -22.99
CA THR A 234 -3.15 16.15 -21.99
C THR A 234 -2.78 17.57 -22.39
N THR A 235 -2.95 17.94 -23.67
CA THR A 235 -2.56 19.25 -24.20
C THR A 235 -3.72 20.27 -24.16
N SER A 236 -4.96 19.82 -23.95
CA SER A 236 -6.15 20.70 -23.85
C SER A 236 -6.35 21.36 -22.48
N THR A 237 -5.47 21.16 -21.50
CA THR A 237 -5.62 21.72 -20.13
C THR A 237 -4.59 22.79 -19.77
N THR A 238 -3.76 23.26 -20.71
CA THR A 238 -2.71 24.28 -20.43
C THR A 238 -2.80 25.57 -21.26
N SER A 239 -3.95 25.89 -21.85
CA SER A 239 -4.18 27.19 -22.51
C SER A 239 -5.30 28.01 -21.84
N THR A 240 -5.13 28.35 -20.56
CA THR A 240 -5.78 29.56 -20.00
C THR A 240 -4.98 30.13 -18.83
N THR A 241 -3.76 30.60 -19.07
CA THR A 241 -3.16 31.68 -18.27
C THR A 241 -2.24 32.52 -19.14
N GLY A 242 -2.86 33.22 -20.09
CA GLY A 242 -2.21 34.31 -20.81
C GLY A 242 -2.06 35.50 -19.87
N ALA A 243 -0.81 35.92 -19.71
CA ALA A 243 -0.40 37.15 -19.06
C ALA A 243 -0.93 38.39 -19.78
N ALA A 244 -1.37 39.37 -19.00
CA ALA A 244 -1.52 40.80 -19.30
C ALA A 244 -2.00 41.44 -17.98
N GLU A 245 -1.54 42.58 -17.47
CA GLU A 245 -0.59 43.57 -17.91
C GLU A 245 -0.49 44.53 -16.70
N ALA A 246 0.71 44.94 -16.30
CA ALA A 246 0.86 46.16 -15.53
C ALA A 246 0.73 47.35 -16.50
N PRO A 247 0.23 48.50 -16.05
CA PRO A 247 1.13 49.65 -16.16
C PRO A 247 1.08 50.60 -14.95
N ARG A 248 2.29 51.07 -14.62
CA ARG A 248 2.63 52.34 -13.94
C ARG A 248 2.41 53.52 -14.91
N PRO A 249 2.46 54.82 -14.54
CA PRO A 249 3.18 55.48 -13.42
C PRO A 249 2.35 55.83 -12.19
#